data_AF-A0A060CN14-F1
#
_entry.id   AF-A0A060CN14-F1
#
_cell.length_a   1.000
_cell.length_b   1.000
_cell.length_c   1.000
_cell.angle_alpha   90.00
_cell.angle_beta   90.00
_cell.angle_gamma   90.00
#
_symmetry.space_group_name_H-M   'P 1'
#
loop_
_entity.id
_entity.type
_entity.pdbx_description
1 polymer ?
#
loop_
_entity_poly.entity_id
_entity_poly.type
_entity_poly.pdbx_seq_one_letter_code
_entity_poly.pdbx_strand_id
1 'polypeptide(L)'
;RDGRSLRRLDERERERATAWTSRMRYEMPPADDTGLERVLVPWRSTVVVPEVPLPSHVAVLRGVALYSGSPVVIVGHDAIPVLSPLDVLPDEAERFAHFLSVVKHAARIVCVSESAAAEFGGFRRAVRAQGLEGPEVVAVRLPSGRVEHRDEPESALKRKQPGVPLFLNV
;
A
#
# COMPACT_ATOMS: atom_id res chain seq x y z
N ARG A 1 -1.34 -27.99 -5.86
CA ARG A 1 -2.67 -27.96 -5.18
C ARG A 1 -3.62 -27.21 -6.08
N ASP A 2 -4.75 -27.82 -6.42
CA ASP A 2 -5.67 -27.40 -7.47
C ASP A 2 -6.46 -26.14 -7.05
N GLY A 3 -6.35 -25.04 -7.78
CA GLY A 3 -6.95 -23.74 -7.47
C GLY A 3 -8.45 -23.65 -7.72
N ARG A 4 -9.17 -24.77 -7.60
CA ARG A 4 -10.58 -24.94 -8.00
C ARG A 4 -11.51 -25.29 -6.83
N SER A 5 -11.31 -24.71 -5.66
CA SER A 5 -12.26 -24.85 -4.56
C SER A 5 -12.95 -23.53 -4.25
N LEU A 6 -13.86 -23.12 -5.14
CA LEU A 6 -14.88 -22.15 -4.74
C LEU A 6 -15.79 -22.88 -3.74
N ARG A 7 -15.68 -22.54 -2.46
CA ARG A 7 -16.64 -22.97 -1.43
C ARG A 7 -17.58 -21.83 -1.09
N ARG A 8 -18.76 -22.16 -0.58
CA ARG A 8 -19.69 -21.18 -0.06
C ARG A 8 -19.04 -20.48 1.15
N LEU A 9 -19.10 -19.15 1.18
CA LEU A 9 -18.73 -18.36 2.35
C LEU A 9 -19.63 -18.76 3.51
N ASP A 10 -19.06 -18.90 4.70
CA ASP A 10 -19.86 -19.02 5.91
C ASP A 10 -20.57 -17.70 6.25
N GLU A 11 -21.43 -17.70 7.27
CA GLU A 11 -22.21 -16.52 7.66
C GLU A 11 -21.32 -15.33 8.00
N ARG A 12 -20.23 -15.57 8.74
CA ARG A 12 -19.30 -14.52 9.17
C ARG A 12 -18.50 -13.98 7.99
N GLU A 13 -18.06 -14.86 7.09
CA GLU A 13 -17.35 -14.51 5.87
C GLU A 13 -18.23 -13.70 4.92
N ARG A 14 -19.50 -14.10 4.78
CA ARG A 14 -20.48 -13.37 3.97
C ARG A 14 -20.73 -11.99 4.54
N GLU A 15 -20.99 -11.90 5.85
CA GLU A 15 -21.21 -10.63 6.53
C GLU A 15 -20.00 -9.69 6.37
N ARG A 16 -18.77 -10.18 6.56
CA ARG A 16 -17.56 -9.37 6.32
C ARG A 16 -17.47 -8.88 4.88
N ALA A 17 -17.74 -9.75 3.90
CA ALA A 17 -17.67 -9.39 2.49
C ALA A 17 -18.76 -8.38 2.08
N THR A 18 -19.97 -8.48 2.63
CA THR A 18 -21.10 -7.62 2.25
C THR A 18 -21.22 -6.35 3.08
N ALA A 19 -20.80 -6.37 4.35
CA ALA A 19 -20.88 -5.23 5.28
C ALA A 19 -19.53 -4.49 5.41
N TRP A 20 -18.61 -4.70 4.47
CA TRP A 20 -17.28 -4.07 4.48
C TRP A 20 -17.36 -2.54 4.59
N THR A 21 -18.24 -1.92 3.81
CA THR A 21 -18.40 -0.46 3.75
C THR A 21 -19.05 0.15 4.98
N SER A 22 -19.90 -0.59 5.71
CA SER A 22 -20.53 -0.11 6.94
C SER A 22 -19.57 -0.16 8.14
N ARG A 23 -18.61 -1.08 8.15
CA ARG A 23 -17.52 -1.11 9.14
C ARG A 23 -16.47 -0.02 8.91
N MET A 24 -16.14 0.29 7.65
CA MET A 24 -15.14 1.33 7.32
C MET A 24 -15.55 2.74 7.79
N ARG A 25 -16.85 3.04 7.88
CA ARG A 25 -17.34 4.35 8.34
C ARG A 25 -17.15 4.60 9.85
N TYR A 26 -16.76 3.60 10.64
CA TYR A 26 -16.82 3.67 12.10
C TYR A 26 -15.48 3.94 12.81
N GLU A 27 -14.37 4.12 12.09
CA GLU A 27 -13.04 4.25 12.72
C GLU A 27 -12.27 5.53 12.37
N MET A 28 -12.92 6.53 11.79
CA MET A 28 -12.32 7.87 11.80
C MET A 28 -12.69 8.56 13.12
N PRO A 29 -11.75 8.77 14.06
CA PRO A 29 -12.00 9.68 15.15
C PRO A 29 -12.40 11.03 14.56
N PRO A 30 -13.38 11.74 15.15
CA PRO A 30 -13.74 13.07 14.69
C PRO A 30 -12.48 13.93 14.60
N ALA A 31 -12.36 14.69 13.51
CA ALA A 31 -11.26 15.62 13.32
C ALA A 31 -11.16 16.52 14.58
N ASP A 32 -9.96 16.61 15.15
CA ASP A 32 -9.70 17.44 16.33
C ASP A 32 -9.85 18.91 15.91
N ASP A 33 -10.99 19.52 16.24
CA ASP A 33 -11.47 20.85 15.81
C ASP A 33 -10.65 22.02 16.42
N THR A 34 -9.40 21.78 16.76
CA THR A 34 -8.48 22.77 17.34
C THR A 34 -8.02 23.83 16.33
N GLY A 35 -8.38 23.70 15.05
CA GLY A 35 -7.96 24.61 13.97
C GLY A 35 -6.46 24.57 13.65
N LEU A 36 -5.69 23.71 14.32
CA LEU A 36 -4.25 23.53 14.11
C LEU A 36 -4.04 22.28 13.25
N GLU A 37 -3.72 22.50 11.98
CA GLU A 37 -3.28 21.43 11.08
C GLU A 37 -1.94 20.88 11.61
N ARG A 38 -1.97 19.67 12.18
CA ARG A 38 -0.76 18.99 12.67
C ARG A 38 -0.07 18.31 11.49
N VAL A 39 1.02 18.92 11.02
CA VAL A 39 1.89 18.32 10.02
C VAL A 39 2.83 17.31 10.69
N LEU A 40 2.73 16.05 10.30
CA LEU A 40 3.68 15.02 10.69
C LEU A 40 4.76 14.87 9.61
N VAL A 41 6.01 15.09 9.98
CA VAL A 41 7.16 14.86 9.08
C VAL A 41 7.93 13.63 9.56
N PRO A 42 7.99 12.54 8.79
CA PRO A 42 8.75 11.34 9.16
C PRO A 42 10.25 11.63 9.14
N TRP A 43 10.90 11.61 10.30
CA TRP A 43 12.34 11.80 10.44
C TRP A 43 13.03 10.51 10.86
N ARG A 44 14.11 10.12 10.15
CA ARG A 44 14.86 8.88 10.39
C ARG A 44 13.96 7.65 10.56
N SER A 45 12.93 7.58 9.71
CA SER A 45 11.88 6.56 9.76
C SER A 45 11.80 5.85 8.43
N THR A 46 11.16 4.67 8.39
CA THR A 46 10.77 4.03 7.13
C THR A 46 9.31 4.33 6.87
N VAL A 47 9.00 4.92 5.72
CA VAL A 47 7.62 5.21 5.32
C VAL A 47 7.16 4.09 4.40
N VAL A 48 6.17 3.32 4.84
CA VAL A 48 5.59 2.23 4.05
C VAL A 48 4.30 2.69 3.41
N VAL A 49 4.20 2.55 2.09
CA VAL A 49 2.99 2.85 1.31
C VAL A 49 2.37 1.51 0.88
N PRO A 50 1.27 1.06 1.53
CA PRO A 50 0.73 -0.28 1.33
C PRO A 50 -0.09 -0.44 0.03
N GLU A 51 -0.56 0.66 -0.54
CA GLU A 51 -1.41 0.68 -1.73
C GLU A 51 -1.23 1.97 -2.54
N VAL A 52 -1.84 2.03 -3.72
CA VAL A 52 -1.82 3.23 -4.57
C VAL A 52 -2.52 4.36 -3.81
N PRO A 53 -1.81 5.47 -3.49
CA PRO A 53 -2.38 6.54 -2.69
C PRO A 53 -3.46 7.31 -3.44
N LEU A 54 -4.30 8.01 -2.68
CA LEU A 54 -5.21 9.02 -3.25
C LEU A 54 -4.41 10.11 -4.00
N PRO A 55 -4.96 10.70 -5.07
CA PRO A 55 -4.28 11.75 -5.83
C PRO A 55 -3.78 12.92 -4.97
N SER A 56 -4.52 13.28 -3.92
CA SER A 56 -4.16 14.33 -2.95
C SER A 56 -2.84 14.07 -2.22
N HIS A 57 -2.44 12.80 -2.05
CA HIS A 57 -1.26 12.43 -1.26
C HIS A 57 -0.01 12.19 -2.11
N VAL A 58 -0.14 12.08 -3.44
CA VAL A 58 0.98 11.79 -4.35
C VAL A 58 2.07 12.84 -4.22
N ALA A 59 1.73 14.13 -4.25
CA ALA A 59 2.71 15.22 -4.20
C ALA A 59 3.51 15.20 -2.88
N VAL A 60 2.82 14.97 -1.76
CA VAL A 60 3.43 14.87 -0.43
C VAL A 60 4.36 13.66 -0.35
N LEU A 61 3.87 12.48 -0.75
CA LEU A 61 4.67 11.25 -0.73
C LEU A 61 5.89 11.34 -1.65
N ARG A 62 5.76 11.99 -2.81
CA ARG A 62 6.88 12.26 -3.70
C ARG A 62 7.90 13.18 -3.04
N GLY A 63 7.45 14.23 -2.35
CA GLY A 63 8.31 15.13 -1.59
C GLY A 63 9.06 14.38 -0.47
N VAL A 64 8.37 13.49 0.24
CA VAL A 64 8.99 12.62 1.26
C VAL A 64 10.05 11.72 0.63
N ALA A 65 9.74 11.03 -0.47
CA ALA A 65 10.67 10.14 -1.17
C ALA A 65 11.92 10.87 -1.69
N LEU A 66 11.76 12.13 -2.12
CA LEU A 66 12.85 12.94 -2.67
C LEU A 66 13.72 13.60 -1.59
N TYR A 67 13.11 14.15 -0.54
CA TYR A 67 13.75 15.18 0.27
C TYR A 67 13.81 14.87 1.76
N SER A 68 13.06 13.89 2.28
CA SER A 68 12.99 13.67 3.73
C SER A 68 14.22 12.94 4.32
N GLY A 69 14.97 12.22 3.49
CA GLY A 69 16.01 11.29 3.93
C GLY A 69 15.49 10.00 4.59
N SER A 70 14.16 9.88 4.78
CA SER A 70 13.50 8.67 5.26
C SER A 70 13.21 7.73 4.06
N PRO A 71 13.65 6.46 4.07
CA PRO A 71 13.37 5.56 2.97
C PRO A 71 11.86 5.32 2.81
N VAL A 72 11.38 5.50 1.59
CA VAL A 72 10.02 5.13 1.19
C VAL A 72 10.04 3.70 0.63
N VAL A 73 9.19 2.84 1.19
CA VAL A 73 9.01 1.44 0.78
C VAL A 73 7.58 1.26 0.29
N ILE A 74 7.44 0.66 -0.88
CA ILE A 74 6.14 0.43 -1.54
C ILE A 74 5.79 -1.04 -1.45
N VAL A 75 4.53 -1.36 -1.17
CA VAL A 75 4.00 -2.71 -1.42
C VAL A 75 3.47 -2.76 -2.85
N GLY A 76 4.11 -3.58 -3.70
CA GLY A 76 3.78 -3.70 -5.12
C GLY A 76 2.81 -4.86 -5.38
N HIS A 77 1.56 -4.54 -5.71
CA HIS A 77 0.55 -5.55 -6.05
C HIS A 77 0.67 -6.01 -7.49
N ASP A 78 0.53 -5.06 -8.43
CA ASP A 78 0.71 -5.23 -9.86
C ASP A 78 0.95 -3.85 -10.51
N ALA A 79 1.29 -3.84 -11.79
CA ALA A 79 1.31 -2.66 -12.65
C ALA A 79 0.32 -2.79 -13.81
N ILE A 80 -0.79 -3.52 -13.61
CA ILE A 80 -1.86 -3.71 -14.61
C ILE A 80 -2.38 -2.38 -15.15
N PRO A 81 -2.61 -1.33 -14.34
CA PRO A 81 -3.13 -0.06 -14.85
C PRO A 81 -2.31 0.60 -15.95
N VAL A 82 -1.04 0.21 -16.12
CA VAL A 82 -0.16 0.74 -17.18
C VAL A 82 0.29 -0.35 -18.16
N LEU A 83 0.49 -1.58 -17.71
CA LEU A 83 1.02 -2.67 -18.54
C LEU A 83 -0.06 -3.46 -19.28
N SER A 84 -1.26 -3.51 -18.75
CA SER A 84 -2.38 -4.27 -19.33
C SER A 84 -3.70 -3.61 -18.96
N PRO A 85 -3.94 -2.36 -19.42
CA PRO A 85 -5.10 -1.56 -19.00
C PRO A 85 -6.42 -2.01 -19.65
N LEU A 86 -6.61 -3.32 -19.88
CA LEU A 86 -7.88 -3.84 -20.37
C LEU A 86 -8.91 -3.64 -19.26
N ASP A 87 -9.97 -2.88 -19.57
CA ASP A 87 -11.04 -2.51 -18.64
C ASP A 87 -10.64 -1.63 -17.44
N VAL A 88 -9.47 -0.98 -17.51
CA VAL A 88 -9.06 0.02 -16.52
C VAL A 88 -9.67 1.37 -16.86
N LEU A 89 -10.31 2.02 -15.89
CA LEU A 89 -10.86 3.37 -16.09
C LEU A 89 -9.73 4.37 -16.37
N PRO A 90 -9.91 5.35 -17.29
CA PRO A 90 -8.87 6.33 -17.61
C PRO A 90 -8.26 7.03 -16.38
N ASP A 91 -9.11 7.45 -15.43
CA ASP A 91 -8.68 8.12 -14.19
C ASP A 91 -7.80 7.23 -13.30
N GLU A 92 -7.97 5.92 -13.39
CA GLU A 92 -7.16 4.95 -12.64
C GLU A 92 -5.77 4.78 -13.25
N ALA A 93 -5.68 4.76 -14.58
CA ALA A 93 -4.40 4.76 -15.27
C ALA A 93 -3.61 6.05 -14.99
N GLU A 94 -4.28 7.21 -15.00
CA GLU A 94 -3.67 8.50 -14.64
C GLU A 94 -3.21 8.53 -13.17
N ARG A 95 -4.07 8.09 -12.24
CA ARG A 95 -3.71 7.94 -10.81
C ARG A 95 -2.48 7.06 -10.65
N PHE A 96 -2.41 5.95 -11.38
CA PHE A 96 -1.27 5.05 -11.31
C PHE A 96 0.01 5.68 -11.90
N ALA A 97 -0.09 6.44 -12.99
CA ALA A 97 1.05 7.18 -13.55
C ALA A 97 1.61 8.21 -12.55
N HIS A 98 0.72 8.90 -11.82
CA HIS A 98 1.11 9.78 -10.72
C HIS A 98 1.78 9.02 -9.58
N PHE A 99 1.25 7.86 -9.20
CA PHE A 99 1.90 6.99 -8.22
C PHE A 99 3.30 6.55 -8.66
N LEU A 100 3.50 6.20 -9.94
CA LEU A 100 4.83 5.86 -10.46
C LEU A 100 5.86 7.00 -10.30
N SER A 101 5.41 8.26 -10.22
CA SER A 101 6.27 9.40 -9.90
C SER A 101 6.82 9.40 -8.47
N VAL A 102 6.12 8.73 -7.53
CA VAL A 102 6.61 8.42 -6.18
C VAL A 102 7.53 7.21 -6.25
N VAL A 103 7.08 6.13 -6.90
CA VAL A 103 7.78 4.84 -6.97
C VAL A 103 9.20 4.99 -7.52
N LYS A 104 9.42 5.84 -8.53
CA LYS A 104 10.77 6.04 -9.10
C LYS A 104 11.81 6.59 -8.11
N HIS A 105 11.36 7.20 -7.01
CA HIS A 105 12.19 7.72 -5.92
C HIS A 105 12.12 6.88 -4.65
N ALA A 106 11.34 5.80 -4.64
CA ALA A 106 11.30 4.88 -3.52
C ALA A 106 12.63 4.15 -3.36
N ALA A 107 12.96 3.76 -2.13
CA ALA A 107 14.12 2.93 -1.85
C ALA A 107 13.88 1.49 -2.32
N ARG A 108 12.67 0.96 -2.09
CA ARG A 108 12.32 -0.43 -2.37
C ARG A 108 10.84 -0.62 -2.73
N ILE A 109 10.56 -1.59 -3.59
CA ILE A 109 9.24 -2.16 -3.85
C ILE A 109 9.26 -3.61 -3.39
N VAL A 110 8.36 -3.94 -2.46
CA VAL A 110 8.12 -5.30 -1.97
C VAL A 110 6.89 -5.84 -2.68
N CYS A 111 7.11 -6.67 -3.68
CA CYS A 111 6.07 -7.22 -4.53
C CYS A 111 5.46 -8.49 -3.93
N VAL A 112 4.12 -8.61 -3.99
CA VAL A 112 3.40 -9.77 -3.43
C VAL A 112 3.55 -11.06 -4.24
N SER A 113 4.13 -10.96 -5.43
CA SER A 113 4.36 -12.07 -6.35
C SER A 113 5.61 -11.86 -7.21
N GLU A 114 6.09 -12.94 -7.84
CA GLU A 114 7.18 -12.87 -8.84
C GLU A 114 6.75 -12.13 -10.11
N SER A 115 5.47 -12.23 -10.50
CA SER A 115 4.94 -11.52 -11.68
C SER A 115 5.02 -10.01 -11.47
N ALA A 116 4.52 -9.53 -10.33
CA ALA A 116 4.60 -8.13 -9.96
C ALA A 116 6.06 -7.66 -9.86
N ALA A 117 6.96 -8.47 -9.32
CA ALA A 117 8.38 -8.15 -9.28
C ALA A 117 8.99 -8.02 -10.69
N ALA A 118 8.58 -8.84 -11.65
CA ALA A 118 9.03 -8.73 -13.04
C ALA A 118 8.53 -7.45 -13.71
N GLU A 119 7.27 -7.10 -13.49
CA GLU A 119 6.63 -5.86 -13.98
C GLU A 119 7.35 -4.61 -13.45
N PHE A 120 7.51 -4.51 -12.13
CA PHE A 120 8.23 -3.40 -11.49
C PHE A 120 9.74 -3.43 -11.80
N GLY A 121 10.31 -4.61 -12.07
CA GLY A 121 11.67 -4.75 -12.60
C GLY A 121 11.82 -4.11 -13.98
N GLY A 122 10.80 -4.21 -14.84
CA GLY A 122 10.70 -3.47 -16.09
C GLY A 122 10.67 -1.96 -15.87
N PHE A 123 9.83 -1.51 -14.94
CA PHE A 123 9.75 -0.10 -14.57
C PHE A 123 11.09 0.45 -14.05
N ARG A 124 11.79 -0.27 -13.15
CA ARG A 124 13.13 0.10 -12.67
C ARG A 124 14.11 0.29 -13.82
N ARG A 125 14.11 -0.57 -14.83
CA ARG A 125 14.96 -0.42 -16.03
C ARG A 125 14.61 0.84 -16.82
N ALA A 126 13.32 1.15 -16.98
CA ALA A 126 12.87 2.38 -17.64
C ALA A 126 13.28 3.65 -16.87
N VAL A 127 13.19 3.62 -15.54
CA VAL A 127 13.63 4.72 -14.66
C VAL A 127 15.13 4.97 -14.79
N ARG A 128 15.95 3.91 -14.94
CA ARG A 128 17.40 4.04 -15.16
C ARG A 128 17.77 4.76 -16.44
N ALA A 129 16.96 4.66 -17.49
CA ALA A 129 17.16 5.45 -18.70
C ALA A 129 17.00 6.96 -18.48
N GLN A 130 16.36 7.38 -17.39
CA GLN A 130 16.22 8.80 -16.98
C GLN A 130 17.37 9.29 -16.08
N GLY A 131 18.40 8.47 -15.86
CA GLY A 131 19.52 8.79 -14.97
C GLY A 131 19.22 8.58 -13.48
N LEU A 132 18.10 7.94 -13.13
CA LEU A 132 17.72 7.61 -11.76
C LEU A 132 18.11 6.17 -11.43
N GLU A 133 18.54 5.88 -10.20
CA GLU A 133 18.86 4.49 -9.81
C GLU A 133 17.64 3.56 -9.87
N GLY A 134 16.48 4.12 -9.50
CA GLY A 134 15.22 3.41 -9.29
C GLY A 134 15.23 2.55 -8.02
N PRO A 135 14.05 2.08 -7.59
CA PRO A 135 13.94 1.26 -6.38
C PRO A 135 14.56 -0.13 -6.56
N GLU A 136 15.00 -0.71 -5.45
CA GLU A 136 15.21 -2.16 -5.37
C GLU A 136 13.85 -2.87 -5.48
N VAL A 137 13.77 -3.96 -6.24
CA VAL A 137 12.52 -4.72 -6.42
C VAL A 137 12.73 -6.12 -5.88
N VAL A 138 11.90 -6.53 -4.92
CA VAL A 138 11.96 -7.85 -4.28
C VAL A 138 10.59 -8.50 -4.28
N ALA A 139 10.54 -9.83 -4.49
CA ALA A 139 9.31 -10.60 -4.36
C ALA A 139 9.22 -11.22 -2.95
N VAL A 140 8.11 -10.97 -2.25
CA VAL A 140 7.74 -11.61 -0.99
C VAL A 140 6.34 -12.20 -1.16
N ARG A 141 6.27 -13.52 -1.32
CA ARG A 141 4.99 -14.19 -1.50
C ARG A 141 4.15 -14.10 -0.24
N LEU A 142 2.87 -13.78 -0.41
CA LEU A 142 1.90 -13.87 0.67
C LEU A 142 1.79 -15.32 1.18
N PRO A 143 1.54 -15.53 2.48
CA PRO A 143 1.33 -16.85 3.04
C PRO A 143 0.21 -17.59 2.30
N SER A 144 0.49 -18.80 1.81
CA SER A 144 -0.48 -19.65 1.10
C SER A 144 -1.19 -20.66 2.01
N GLY A 145 -0.91 -20.61 3.31
CA GLY A 145 -1.48 -21.49 4.33
C GLY A 145 -2.72 -20.89 5.01
N ARG A 146 -3.54 -21.75 5.63
CA ARG A 146 -4.63 -21.30 6.50
C ARG A 146 -4.00 -20.58 7.71
N VAL A 147 -4.26 -19.29 7.84
CA VAL A 147 -3.97 -18.57 9.08
C VAL A 147 -5.06 -18.95 10.07
N GLU A 148 -4.69 -19.59 11.18
CA GLU A 148 -5.60 -19.76 12.30
C GLU A 148 -5.89 -18.38 12.88
N HIS A 149 -7.15 -17.95 12.77
CA HIS A 149 -7.59 -16.70 13.37
C HIS A 149 -7.60 -16.90 14.89
N ARG A 150 -6.63 -16.31 15.58
CA ARG A 150 -6.66 -16.22 17.03
C ARG A 150 -7.56 -15.04 17.37
N ASP A 151 -8.68 -15.30 18.06
CA ASP A 151 -9.56 -14.24 18.55
C ASP A 151 -8.84 -13.49 19.68
N GLU A 152 -7.94 -12.57 19.33
CA GLU A 152 -7.36 -11.64 20.30
C GLU A 152 -8.34 -10.49 20.53
N PRO A 153 -8.64 -10.13 21.80
CA PRO A 153 -9.55 -9.04 22.09
C PRO A 153 -8.96 -7.73 21.57
N GLU A 154 -9.77 -6.97 20.83
CA GLU A 154 -9.46 -5.68 20.17
C GLU A 154 -8.71 -4.68 21.09
N SER A 155 -8.89 -4.80 22.41
CA SER A 155 -8.15 -4.10 23.46
C SER A 155 -6.62 -4.32 23.45
N ALA A 156 -6.13 -5.40 22.84
CA ALA A 156 -4.70 -5.72 22.73
C ALA A 156 -3.99 -4.86 21.66
N LEU A 157 -4.70 -4.47 20.60
CA LEU A 157 -4.19 -3.65 19.49
C LEU A 157 -3.98 -2.17 19.88
N LYS A 158 -4.64 -1.69 20.95
CA LYS A 158 -4.60 -0.28 21.37
C LYS A 158 -3.38 0.11 22.22
N ARG A 159 -2.49 -0.81 22.58
CA ARG A 159 -1.28 -0.45 23.32
C ARG A 159 -0.25 0.10 22.36
N LYS A 160 0.11 1.39 22.51
CA LYS A 160 1.35 1.95 21.94
C LYS A 160 2.53 1.20 22.53
N GLN A 161 2.93 0.12 21.88
CA GLN A 161 4.13 -0.62 22.25
C GLN A 161 5.32 0.01 21.50
N PRO A 162 6.44 0.29 22.18
CA PRO A 162 7.66 0.70 21.50
C PRO A 162 8.04 -0.38 20.47
N GLY A 163 8.26 0.04 19.21
CA GLY A 163 8.60 -0.85 18.10
C GLY A 163 7.44 -1.23 17.16
N VAL A 164 6.20 -0.82 17.45
CA VAL A 164 5.07 -1.02 16.52
C VAL A 164 5.04 0.08 15.45
N PRO A 165 4.88 -0.25 14.16
CA PRO A 165 4.76 0.75 13.09
C PRO A 165 3.61 1.73 13.37
N LEU A 166 3.85 3.01 13.11
CA LEU A 166 2.80 4.02 13.12
C LEU A 166 1.97 3.89 11.85
N PHE A 167 0.69 3.57 11.98
CA PHE A 167 -0.26 3.59 10.87
C PHE A 167 -0.88 4.98 10.79
N LEU A 168 -0.70 5.64 9.66
CA LEU A 168 -1.33 6.90 9.34
C LEU A 168 -2.47 6.62 8.38
N ASN A 169 -3.69 6.94 8.80
CA ASN A 169 -4.83 6.98 7.89
C ASN A 169 -4.76 8.34 7.19
N VAL A 170 -4.15 8.37 6.00
CA VAL A 170 -4.06 9.56 5.14
C VAL A 170 -5.11 9.49 4.05
#